data_AF-A0A3S0IJE1-F1
#
_entry.id   AF-A0A3S0IJE1-F1
#
_cell.length_a   1.000
_cell.length_b   1.000
_cell.length_c   1.000
_cell.angle_alpha   90.00
_cell.angle_beta   90.00
_cell.angle_gamma   90.00
#
_symmetry.space_group_name_H-M   'P 1'
#
loop_
_entity.id
_entity.type
_entity.pdbx_description
1 polymer ?
#
loop_
_entity_poly.entity_id
_entity_poly.type
_entity_poly.pdbx_seq_one_letter_code
_entity_poly.pdbx_strand_id
1 'polypeptide(L)' 'MFEPEAAQLRIELPPLTDTEAQQLEQLAQLLATTDTPPDLRDLAPAVRQLFPAPAYQVGCGGAHIWLHRSADHQRLAIIH' A
#
# COMPACT_ATOMS: atom_id res chain seq x y z
N MET A 1 0.49 4.73 27.65
CA MET A 1 -0.26 4.02 26.61
C MET A 1 0.72 3.81 25.47
N PHE A 2 1.02 2.57 25.10
CA PHE A 2 1.72 2.30 23.84
C PHE A 2 0.64 2.43 22.76
N GLU A 3 0.74 3.47 21.94
CA GLU A 3 -0.06 3.57 20.73
C GLU A 3 0.36 2.38 19.85
N PRO A 4 -0.53 1.45 19.48
CA PRO A 4 -0.15 0.36 18.61
C PRO A 4 0.34 0.99 17.30
N GLU A 5 1.60 0.73 16.94
CA GLU A 5 2.23 1.32 15.75
C GLU A 5 1.36 1.00 14.53
N ALA A 6 0.55 1.97 14.11
CA ALA A 6 -0.37 1.81 13.00
C ALA A 6 0.42 1.59 11.71
N ALA A 7 -0.15 0.79 10.81
CA ALA A 7 0.42 0.56 9.49
C ALA A 7 0.65 1.89 8.76
N GLN A 8 1.90 2.21 8.44
CA GLN A 8 2.30 3.45 7.79
C GLN A 8 2.54 3.26 6.30
N LEU A 9 1.84 4.05 5.49
CA LEU A 9 2.11 4.17 4.05
C LEU A 9 3.27 5.13 3.82
N ARG A 10 4.32 4.64 3.18
CA ARG A 10 5.42 5.45 2.66
C ARG A 10 5.41 5.42 1.15
N ILE A 11 5.10 6.57 0.55
CA ILE A 11 5.14 6.79 -0.89
C ILE A 11 6.60 7.07 -1.28
N GLU A 12 7.20 6.21 -2.10
CA GLU A 12 8.57 6.36 -2.58
C GLU A 12 8.63 7.11 -3.91
N LEU A 13 7.59 6.98 -4.74
CA LEU A 13 7.47 7.70 -5.99
C LEU A 13 6.20 8.54 -6.04
N PRO A 14 6.25 9.75 -6.59
CA PRO A 14 5.06 10.56 -6.79
C PRO A 14 4.12 9.87 -7.79
N PRO A 15 2.79 10.02 -7.62
CA PRO A 15 1.84 9.45 -8.55
C PRO A 15 2.01 10.02 -9.96
N LEU A 16 1.90 9.18 -10.99
CA LEU A 16 1.99 9.56 -12.41
C LEU A 16 0.66 10.06 -12.96
N THR A 17 -0.45 9.60 -12.39
CA THR A 17 -1.80 9.92 -12.87
C THR A 17 -2.70 10.26 -11.70
N ASP A 18 -3.77 11.02 -11.99
CA ASP A 18 -4.82 11.35 -11.02
C ASP A 18 -5.48 10.10 -10.43
N THR A 19 -5.62 9.03 -11.22
CA THR A 19 -6.12 7.74 -10.75
C THR A 19 -5.19 7.13 -9.70
N GLU A 20 -3.88 7.16 -9.94
CA GLU A 20 -2.89 6.63 -9.00
C GLU A 20 -2.81 7.47 -7.72
N ALA A 21 -2.96 8.80 -7.85
CA ALA A 21 -3.08 9.68 -6.69
C ALA A 21 -4.30 9.31 -5.83
N GLN A 22 -5.48 9.15 -6.44
CA GLN A 22 -6.68 8.71 -5.73
C GLN A 22 -6.52 7.31 -5.10
N GLN A 23 -5.86 6.38 -5.78
CA GLN A 23 -5.60 5.03 -5.24
C GLN A 23 -4.69 5.10 -4.00
N LEU A 24 -3.65 5.95 -4.01
CA LEU A 24 -2.77 6.18 -2.86
C LEU A 24 -3.52 6.85 -1.69
N GLU A 25 -4.38 7.82 -1.97
CA GLU A 25 -5.24 8.44 -0.96
C GLU A 25 -6.22 7.43 -0.34
N GLN A 26 -6.87 6.60 -1.16
CA GLN A 26 -7.73 5.52 -0.68
C GLN A 26 -6.97 4.51 0.18
N LEU A 27 -5.73 4.19 -0.18
CA LEU A 27 -4.87 3.32 0.62
C LEU A 27 -4.52 3.96 1.97
N ALA A 28 -4.12 5.24 1.98
CA ALA A 28 -3.85 5.97 3.22
C ALA A 28 -5.08 6.02 4.13
N GLN A 29 -6.26 6.26 3.56
CA GLN A 29 -7.52 6.26 4.30
C GLN A 29 -7.85 4.88 4.86
N LEU A 30 -7.64 3.82 4.08
CA LEU A 30 -7.87 2.44 4.50
C LEU A 30 -6.99 2.08 5.70
N LEU A 31 -5.71 2.44 5.66
CA LEU A 31 -4.78 2.26 6.78
C LEU A 31 -5.19 3.07 8.01
N ALA A 32 -5.63 4.32 7.83
CA ALA A 32 -6.10 5.17 8.93
C ALA A 32 -7.39 4.63 9.58
N THR A 33 -8.25 3.94 8.81
CA THR A 33 -9.49 3.32 9.32
C THR A 33 -9.29 1.90 9.85
N THR A 34 -8.19 1.24 9.48
CA THR A 34 -7.88 -0.10 9.96
C THR A 34 -7.17 0.04 11.30
N ASP A 35 -7.88 -0.27 12.38
CA ASP A 35 -7.25 -0.43 13.70
C ASP A 35 -6.09 -1.43 13.58
N THR A 36 -4.94 -1.09 14.18
CA THR A 36 -3.62 -1.68 13.88
C THR A 36 -3.73 -3.18 13.57
N PRO A 37 -3.59 -3.58 12.28
CA PRO A 37 -3.86 -4.95 11.91
C PRO A 37 -2.82 -5.85 12.59
N PRO A 38 -3.23 -7.00 13.14
CA PRO A 38 -2.29 -7.94 13.76
C PRO A 38 -1.29 -8.49 12.74
N ASP A 39 -1.62 -8.44 11.45
CA ASP A 39 -0.74 -8.84 10.36
C ASP A 39 -0.98 -8.00 9.08
N LEU A 40 0.07 -7.35 8.58
CA LEU A 40 0.00 -6.57 7.34
C LEU A 40 -0.35 -7.44 6.12
N ARG A 41 -0.11 -8.76 6.15
CA ARG A 41 -0.50 -9.67 5.07
C ARG A 41 -2.00 -9.67 4.80
N ASP A 42 -2.82 -9.38 5.81
CA ASP A 42 -4.27 -9.33 5.68
C ASP A 42 -4.74 -8.12 4.84
N LEU A 43 -3.91 -7.07 4.77
CA LEU A 43 -4.15 -5.91 3.91
C LEU A 43 -3.78 -6.16 2.45
N ALA A 44 -2.92 -7.14 2.15
CA ALA A 44 -2.47 -7.43 0.78
C ALA A 44 -3.63 -7.62 -0.24
N PRO A 45 -4.72 -8.35 0.07
CA PRO A 45 -5.88 -8.43 -0.83
C PRO A 45 -6.57 -7.08 -1.05
N ALA A 46 -6.71 -6.24 -0.01
CA ALA A 46 -7.30 -4.91 -0.16
C ALA A 46 -6.42 -4.00 -1.03
N VAL A 47 -5.10 -4.03 -0.82
CA VAL A 47 -4.14 -3.29 -1.65
C VAL A 47 -4.19 -3.75 -3.11
N ARG A 48 -4.34 -5.05 -3.38
CA ARG A 48 -4.50 -5.58 -4.75
C ARG A 48 -5.80 -5.15 -5.43
N GLN A 49 -6.86 -4.89 -4.67
CA GLN A 49 -8.10 -4.34 -5.23
C GLN A 49 -7.93 -2.88 -5.66
N LEU A 50 -7.22 -2.09 -4.84
CA LEU A 50 -6.88 -0.70 -5.19
C LEU A 50 -5.90 -0.65 -6.36
N PHE A 51 -4.93 -1.56 -6.41
CA PHE A 51 -3.86 -1.62 -7.40
C PHE A 51 -3.87 -2.95 -8.16
N PRO A 52 -4.77 -3.11 -9.14
CA PRO A 52 -4.93 -4.37 -9.86
C PRO A 52 -3.78 -4.63 -10.84
N ALA A 53 -3.45 -5.91 -10.99
CA ALA A 53 -2.62 -6.39 -12.08
C ALA A 53 -3.37 -6.24 -13.44
N PRO A 54 -2.67 -6.07 -14.56
CA PRO A 54 -1.22 -6.09 -14.71
C PRO A 54 -0.55 -4.73 -14.49
N ALA A 55 -1.29 -3.65 -14.27
CA ALA A 55 -0.71 -2.30 -14.15
C ALA A 55 0.22 -2.19 -12.92
N TYR A 56 -0.15 -2.86 -11.83
CA TYR A 56 0.58 -2.83 -10.57
C TYR A 56 0.91 -4.23 -10.08
N GLN A 57 2.06 -4.35 -9.41
CA GLN A 57 2.51 -5.57 -8.79
C GLN A 57 2.56 -5.35 -7.27
N VAL A 58 1.70 -6.08 -6.56
CA VAL A 58 1.62 -6.04 -5.10
C VAL A 58 2.25 -7.29 -4.54
N GLY A 59 3.37 -7.13 -3.85
CA GLY A 59 4.05 -8.21 -3.14
C GLY A 59 4.03 -7.97 -1.64
N CYS A 60 4.09 -9.07 -0.90
CA CYS A 60 4.14 -9.04 0.55
C CYS A 60 5.35 -9.85 1.02
N GLY A 61 6.18 -9.24 1.87
CA GLY A 61 7.39 -9.84 2.40
C GLY A 61 7.54 -9.55 3.89
N GLY A 62 7.43 -10.58 4.73
CA GLY A 62 7.48 -10.43 6.18
C GLY A 62 6.34 -9.53 6.69
N ALA A 63 6.71 -8.46 7.38
CA ALA A 63 5.80 -7.43 7.89
C ALA A 63 5.73 -6.21 6.96
N HIS A 64 5.95 -6.36 5.65
CA HIS A 64 5.87 -5.24 4.71
C HIS A 64 5.07 -5.60 3.45
N ILE A 65 4.33 -4.63 2.93
CA ILE A 65 3.72 -4.71 1.59
C ILE A 65 4.44 -3.72 0.70
N TRP A 66 4.94 -4.17 -0.44
CA TRP A 66 5.51 -3.31 -1.48
C TRP A 66 4.62 -3.26 -2.70
N LEU A 67 4.52 -2.06 -3.28
CA LEU A 67 3.72 -1.77 -4.44
C LEU A 67 4.61 -1.28 -5.57
N HIS A 68 4.64 -2.00 -6.69
CA HIS A 68 5.48 -1.67 -7.83
C HIS A 68 4.63 -1.34 -9.05
N ARG A 69 5.08 -0.41 -9.88
CA ARG A 69 4.50 -0.19 -11.22
C ARG A 69 5.02 -1.27 -12.14
N SER A 70 4.13 -1.95 -12.86
CA SER A 70 4.57 -2.95 -13.85
C SER A 70 5.34 -2.33 -15.00
N ALA A 71 5.05 -1.06 -15.33
CA ALA A 71 5.73 -0.35 -16.41
C ALA A 71 7.23 -0.08 -16.16
N ASP A 72 7.66 0.10 -14.90
CA ASP A 72 9.03 0.55 -14.60
C ASP A 72 9.75 -0.32 -13.56
N HIS A 73 9.11 -1.37 -13.01
CA HIS A 73 9.62 -2.18 -11.89
C HIS A 73 9.96 -1.40 -10.61
N GLN A 74 9.87 -0.08 -10.63
CA GLN A 74 10.12 0.78 -9.49
C GLN A 74 9.01 0.64 -8.45
N ARG A 75 9.41 0.76 -7.19
CA ARG A 75 8.52 0.72 -6.04
C ARG A 75 7.83 2.07 -5.89
N LEU A 76 6.52 2.07 -6.06
CA LEU A 76 5.65 3.23 -5.88
C LEU A 76 5.50 3.57 -4.40
N ALA A 77 5.20 2.55 -3.59
CA ALA A 77 4.98 2.72 -2.17
C ALA A 77 5.29 1.44 -1.39
N ILE A 78 5.51 1.61 -0.09
CA ILE A 78 5.69 0.53 0.88
C ILE A 78 4.82 0.79 2.12
N ILE A 79 4.21 -0.26 2.65
CA ILE A 79 3.45 -0.25 3.90
C ILE A 79 4.27 -1.01 4.93
N HIS A 80 4.48 -0.43 6.11
CA HIS A 80 5.23 -0.99 7.24
C HIS A 80 4.59 -0.70 8.58
#